data_AF-A0A9E3DVT3-F1
#
_entry.id   AF-A0A9E3DVT3-F1
#
_cell.length_a   1.000
_cell.length_b   1.000
_cell.length_c   1.000
_cell.angle_alpha   90.00
_cell.angle_beta   90.00
_cell.angle_gamma   90.00
#
_symmetry.space_group_name_H-M   'P 1'
#
loop_
_entity.id
_entity.type
_entity.pdbx_description
1 polymer ?
#
loop_
_entity_poly.entity_id
_entity_poly.type
_entity_poly.pdbx_seq_one_letter_code
_entity_poly.pdbx_strand_id
1 'polypeptide(L)' 'QDGAVTKDYLAREVEGAERAEWWERAVVAFPPYAEYQTKTDRQIPVFVLDPK' A
#
# COMPACT_ATOMS: atom_id res chain seq x y z
N GLN A 1 5.20 12.26 -18.46
CA GLN A 1 6.63 12.38 -18.15
C GLN A 1 6.76 12.09 -16.67
N ASP A 2 7.16 10.87 -16.33
CA ASP A 2 7.44 10.48 -14.95
C ASP A 2 8.56 11.36 -14.40
N GLY A 3 8.38 11.88 -13.19
CA GLY A 3 9.28 12.87 -12.58
C GLY A 3 10.72 12.35 -12.51
N ALA A 4 11.69 13.22 -12.79
CA ALA A 4 13.12 12.93 -12.89
C ALA A 4 13.81 12.58 -11.55
N VAL A 5 13.07 12.11 -10.55
CA VAL A 5 13.56 11.93 -9.19
C VAL A 5 13.47 10.45 -8.79
N THR A 6 14.62 9.78 -8.83
CA THR A 6 14.81 8.46 -8.23
C THR A 6 15.29 8.63 -6.80
N LYS A 7 14.69 7.90 -5.86
CA LYS A 7 15.05 7.91 -4.43
C LYS A 7 15.07 6.48 -3.92
N ASP A 8 16.02 6.19 -3.04
CA ASP A 8 16.08 4.92 -2.33
C ASP A 8 15.10 4.95 -1.14
N TYR A 9 14.34 3.87 -1.01
CA TYR A 9 13.42 3.66 0.12
C TYR A 9 13.64 2.26 0.69
N LEU A 10 13.38 2.12 1.99
CA LEU A 10 13.26 0.82 2.63
C LEU A 10 11.79 0.40 2.58
N ALA A 11 11.50 -0.70 1.89
CA ALA A 11 10.18 -1.30 1.88
C ALA A 11 10.00 -2.16 3.14
N ARG A 12 8.93 -1.91 3.89
CA ARG A 12 8.52 -2.73 5.04
C ARG A 12 7.08 -3.17 4.87
N GLU A 13 6.85 -4.47 5.03
CA GLU A 13 5.49 -5.01 5.12
C GLU A 13 4.84 -4.56 6.43
N VAL A 14 3.63 -4.02 6.34
CA VAL A 14 2.85 -3.59 7.50
C VAL A 14 1.71 -4.57 7.75
N GLU A 15 1.46 -4.85 9.02
CA GLU A 15 0.43 -5.78 9.48
C GLU A 15 -0.48 -5.11 10.52
N GLY A 16 -1.61 -5.74 10.84
CA GLY A 16 -2.52 -5.29 11.90
C GLY A 16 -3.09 -3.89 11.68
N ALA A 17 -3.00 -3.04 12.70
CA ALA A 17 -3.58 -1.69 12.71
C ALA A 17 -2.90 -0.74 11.70
N GLU A 18 -1.58 -0.85 11.56
CA GLU A 18 -0.81 -0.02 10.63
C GLU A 18 -1.20 -0.33 9.17
N ARG A 19 -1.39 -1.63 8.85
CA ARG A 19 -1.91 -2.04 7.54
C ARG A 19 -3.30 -1.47 7.27
N ALA A 20 -4.20 -1.48 8.27
CA ALA A 20 -5.57 -0.98 8.10
C ALA A 20 -5.57 0.51 7.72
N GLU A 21 -4.79 1.33 8.41
CA GLU A 21 -4.65 2.75 8.11
C GLU A 21 -4.12 3.00 6.69
N TRP A 22 -3.05 2.28 6.30
CA TRP A 22 -2.50 2.42 4.96
C TRP A 22 -3.42 1.86 3.87
N TRP A 23 -4.17 0.82 4.17
CA TRP A 23 -5.15 0.23 3.26
C TRP A 23 -6.29 1.21 2.96
N GLU A 24 -6.81 1.91 3.97
CA GLU A 24 -7.82 2.96 3.75
C GLU A 24 -7.29 4.06 2.83
N ARG A 25 -6.05 4.52 3.04
CA ARG A 25 -5.39 5.51 2.17
C ARG A 25 -5.24 4.97 0.74
N ALA A 26 -4.85 3.71 0.58
CA ALA A 26 -4.70 3.07 -0.73
C ALA A 26 -6.05 2.95 -1.47
N VAL A 27 -7.13 2.60 -0.78
CA VAL A 27 -8.48 2.56 -1.35
C VAL A 27 -8.97 3.95 -1.74
N VAL A 28 -8.68 4.99 -0.95
CA VAL A 28 -9.02 6.37 -1.32
C VAL A 28 -8.27 6.82 -2.58
N ALA A 29 -6.98 6.46 -2.70
CA ALA A 29 -6.20 6.76 -3.90
C ALA A 29 -6.64 5.95 -5.12
N PHE A 30 -7.06 4.70 -4.91
CA PHE A 30 -7.51 3.80 -5.97
C PHE A 30 -8.66 2.90 -5.47
N PRO A 31 -9.92 3.33 -5.65
CA PRO A 31 -11.11 2.62 -5.14
C PRO A 31 -11.23 1.13 -5.51
N PRO A 32 -10.78 0.65 -6.69
CA PRO A 32 -10.86 -0.77 -7.03
C PRO A 32 -10.12 -1.72 -6.09
N TYR A 33 -9.17 -1.24 -5.27
CA TYR A 33 -8.51 -2.09 -4.28
C TYR A 33 -9.47 -2.73 -3.29
N ALA A 34 -10.54 -2.02 -2.90
CA ALA A 34 -11.56 -2.58 -2.03
C ALA A 34 -12.21 -3.84 -2.65
N GLU A 35 -12.50 -3.80 -3.95
CA GLU A 35 -13.06 -4.95 -4.68
C GLU A 35 -12.05 -6.09 -4.85
N TYR A 36 -10.75 -5.79 -4.94
CA TYR A 36 -9.72 -6.82 -5.04
C TYR A 36 -9.61 -7.64 -3.75
N GLN A 37 -9.74 -6.98 -2.59
CA GLN A 37 -9.73 -7.68 -1.31
C GLN A 37 -10.95 -8.59 -1.13
N THR A 38 -12.11 -8.29 -1.74
CA THR A 38 -13.28 -9.19 -1.68
C THR A 38 -13.15 -10.41 -2.59
N LYS A 39 -12.25 -10.37 -3.58
CA LYS A 39 -12.02 -11.47 -4.54
C LYS A 39 -11.05 -12.53 -4.02
N THR A 40 -10.52 -12.37 -2.81
CA THR A 40 -9.53 -13.28 -2.27
C THR A 40 -9.64 -13.39 -0.76
N ASP A 41 -9.47 -14.60 -0.23
CA ASP A 41 -9.50 -14.85 1.22
C ASP A 41 -8.17 -14.50 1.91
N ARG A 42 -7.09 -14.28 1.13
CA ARG A 42 -5.81 -13.82 1.68
C ARG A 42 -5.82 -12.33 1.91
N GLN A 43 -5.20 -11.87 2.99
CA GLN A 43 -4.97 -10.44 3.19
C GLN A 43 -3.97 -9.94 2.14
N ILE A 44 -4.32 -8.87 1.42
CA ILE A 44 -3.41 -8.27 0.45
C ILE A 44 -2.25 -7.60 1.22
N PRO A 45 -0.98 -7.99 0.99
CA PRO A 45 0.18 -7.39 1.63
C PRO A 45 0.29 -5.91 1.28
N VAL A 46 0.61 -5.08 2.26
CA VAL A 46 0.84 -3.65 2.08
C VAL A 46 2.27 -3.34 2.50
N PHE A 47 3.01 -2.65 1.63
CA PHE A 47 4.36 -2.22 1.91
C PHE A 47 4.39 -0.70 2.03
N VAL A 48 4.97 -0.22 3.13
CA VAL A 48 5.27 1.20 3.32
C VAL A 48 6.72 1.44 2.90
N LEU A 49 6.94 2.54 2.16
CA LEU A 49 8.25 2.96 1.70
C LEU A 49 8.77 4.05 2.64
N ASP A 50 9.69 3.69 3.53
CA ASP A 50 10.35 4.62 4.43
C ASP A 50 11.59 5.22 3.74
N PRO A 51 11.74 6.56 3.67
CA PRO A 51 12.96 7.17 3.16
C PRO A 51 14.12 6.90 4.12
N LYS A 52 15.31 6.60 3.57
CA LYS A 52 16.55 6.53 4.35
C LYS A 52 17.02 7.90 4.82
#